data_AF-A0A2Z6AF06-F1
#
_entry.id   AF-A0A2Z6AF06-F1
#
_cell.length_a   1.000
_cell.length_b   1.000
_cell.length_c   1.000
_cell.angle_alpha   90.00
_cell.angle_beta   90.00
_cell.angle_gamma   90.00
#
_symmetry.space_group_name_H-M   'P 1'
#
loop_
_entity.id
_entity.type
_entity.pdbx_description
1 polymer ?
#
loop_
_entity_poly.entity_id
_entity_poly.type
_entity_poly.pdbx_seq_one_letter_code
_entity_poly.pdbx_strand_id
1 'polypeptide(L)'
;MEITMKKIMPMAGLALLAACTTPADVSKPLSAGGDKNAKFDIKDSATGFTVDLRYSRYQFIPEADALMAACRSIATTRTYEEAKRRGKEIQPINEQTLRLSTGRNIINARTSCRAFVEAVWKEG
;
A
#
# COMPACT_ATOMS: atom_id res chain seq x y z
N MET A 1 4.23 -18.72 -49.51
CA MET A 1 3.52 -18.11 -48.36
C MET A 1 4.12 -18.66 -47.05
N GLU A 2 5.44 -18.48 -46.83
CA GLU A 2 6.14 -19.02 -45.63
C GLU A 2 6.99 -17.97 -44.90
N ILE A 3 7.33 -16.87 -45.56
CA ILE A 3 8.18 -15.81 -45.00
C ILE A 3 7.43 -14.96 -43.95
N THR A 4 6.08 -15.00 -43.97
CA THR A 4 5.24 -14.13 -43.15
C THR A 4 5.05 -14.66 -41.71
N MET A 5 4.94 -15.98 -41.47
CA MET A 5 4.67 -16.51 -40.12
C MET A 5 5.87 -16.44 -39.16
N LYS A 6 7.11 -16.54 -39.67
CA LYS A 6 8.32 -16.64 -38.82
C LYS A 6 8.74 -15.33 -38.14
N LYS A 7 8.35 -14.17 -38.70
CA LYS A 7 8.65 -12.84 -38.12
C LYS A 7 7.54 -12.30 -37.21
N ILE A 8 6.32 -12.82 -37.31
CA ILE A 8 5.18 -12.37 -36.50
C ILE A 8 5.26 -12.93 -35.07
N MET A 9 5.80 -14.14 -34.91
CA MET A 9 5.92 -14.82 -33.61
C MET A 9 6.78 -14.08 -32.57
N PRO A 10 7.98 -13.54 -32.88
CA PRO A 10 8.75 -12.76 -31.90
C PRO A 10 8.11 -11.38 -31.60
N MET A 11 7.38 -10.81 -32.55
CA MET A 11 6.78 -9.47 -32.41
C MET A 11 5.52 -9.49 -31.54
N ALA A 12 4.73 -10.57 -31.60
CA ALA A 12 3.63 -10.80 -30.66
C ALA A 12 4.12 -11.03 -29.21
N GLY A 13 5.29 -11.64 -29.03
CA GLY A 13 5.92 -11.82 -27.72
C GLY A 13 6.37 -10.52 -27.04
N LEU A 14 6.90 -9.56 -27.81
CA LEU A 14 7.29 -8.24 -27.28
C LEU A 14 6.07 -7.38 -26.87
N ALA A 15 4.93 -7.52 -27.56
CA ALA A 15 3.71 -6.77 -27.23
C ALA A 15 3.08 -7.21 -25.90
N LEU A 16 3.23 -8.47 -25.49
CA LEU A 16 2.72 -9.01 -24.21
C LEU A 16 3.57 -8.58 -23.00
N LEU A 17 4.86 -8.28 -23.19
CA LEU A 17 5.73 -7.74 -22.14
C LEU A 17 5.47 -6.26 -21.83
N ALA A 18 4.73 -5.57 -22.71
CA ALA A 18 4.32 -4.18 -22.51
C ALA A 18 3.03 -4.05 -21.68
N ALA A 19 2.66 -5.06 -20.88
CA ALA A 19 1.57 -4.94 -19.90
C ALA A 19 1.91 -3.84 -18.89
N CYS A 20 1.46 -2.61 -19.18
CA CYS A 20 1.84 -1.41 -18.44
C CYS A 20 1.37 -1.49 -16.98
N THR A 21 2.32 -1.35 -16.06
CA THR A 21 2.00 -0.97 -14.68
C THR A 21 1.54 0.48 -14.69
N THR A 22 0.28 0.73 -14.34
CA THR A 22 -0.22 2.11 -14.15
C THR A 22 0.04 2.50 -12.69
N PRO A 23 0.74 3.63 -12.44
CA PRO A 23 0.91 4.12 -11.07
C PRO A 23 -0.45 4.52 -10.49
N ALA A 24 -0.61 4.34 -9.18
CA ALA A 24 -1.79 4.82 -8.48
C ALA A 24 -1.83 6.36 -8.49
N ASP A 25 -3.04 6.93 -8.53
CA ASP A 25 -3.24 8.37 -8.36
C ASP A 25 -2.98 8.76 -6.89
N VAL A 26 -1.89 9.49 -6.66
CA VAL A 26 -1.46 9.96 -5.33
C VAL A 26 -1.86 11.41 -5.04
N SER A 27 -2.63 12.05 -5.94
CA SER A 27 -3.07 13.44 -5.75
C SER A 27 -4.17 13.60 -4.69
N LYS A 28 -4.85 12.50 -4.35
CA LYS A 28 -5.95 12.46 -3.38
C LYS A 28 -5.48 11.86 -2.06
N PRO A 29 -5.97 12.37 -0.91
CA PRO A 29 -5.64 11.79 0.38
C PRO A 29 -6.17 10.36 0.50
N LEU A 30 -5.50 9.53 1.30
CA LEU A 30 -5.91 8.13 1.52
C LEU A 30 -7.31 8.03 2.13
N SER A 31 -7.68 9.02 2.95
CA SER A 31 -9.03 9.15 3.52
C SER A 31 -10.15 9.36 2.49
N ALA A 32 -9.85 9.91 1.30
CA ALA A 32 -10.81 10.13 0.23
C ALA A 32 -10.91 8.96 -0.76
N GLY A 33 -10.41 7.77 -0.37
CA GLY A 33 -10.39 6.59 -1.24
C GLY A 33 -9.22 6.57 -2.22
N GLY A 34 -8.11 7.26 -1.90
CA GLY A 34 -6.88 7.25 -2.71
C GLY A 34 -6.32 5.85 -2.97
N ASP A 35 -6.60 4.88 -2.09
CA ASP A 35 -6.35 3.46 -2.36
C ASP A 35 -7.53 2.56 -1.95
N LYS A 36 -8.22 2.01 -2.94
CA LYS A 36 -9.35 1.06 -2.77
C LYS A 36 -8.99 -0.23 -2.05
N ASN A 37 -7.71 -0.57 -1.97
CA ASN A 37 -7.20 -1.78 -1.34
C ASN A 37 -6.81 -1.56 0.12
N ALA A 38 -6.80 -0.30 0.59
CA ALA A 38 -6.47 0.07 1.95
C ALA A 38 -7.77 0.30 2.76
N LYS A 39 -7.85 -0.34 3.93
CA LYS A 39 -8.90 -0.11 4.92
C LYS A 39 -8.26 0.33 6.22
N PHE A 40 -8.80 1.36 6.83
CA PHE A 40 -8.26 1.96 8.05
C PHE A 40 -9.30 1.90 9.17
N ASP A 41 -8.84 1.58 10.37
CA ASP A 41 -9.56 1.78 11.62
C ASP A 41 -8.73 2.72 12.49
N ILE A 42 -9.33 3.84 12.91
CA ILE A 42 -8.65 4.88 13.69
C ILE A 42 -9.37 5.02 15.01
N LYS A 43 -8.63 4.88 16.10
CA LYS A 43 -9.16 4.95 17.46
C LYS A 43 -8.33 5.89 18.31
N ASP A 44 -9.00 6.71 19.11
CA ASP A 44 -8.32 7.58 20.06
C ASP A 44 -7.63 6.76 21.17
N SER A 45 -6.51 7.28 21.65
CA SER A 45 -5.80 6.76 22.82
C SER A 45 -5.58 7.89 23.83
N ALA A 46 -5.13 7.55 25.04
CA ALA A 46 -4.91 8.55 26.09
C ALA A 46 -3.92 9.65 25.70
N THR A 47 -2.93 9.33 24.88
CA THR A 47 -1.81 10.21 24.50
C THR A 47 -1.85 10.62 23.04
N GLY A 48 -2.90 10.25 22.30
CA GLY A 48 -2.77 10.14 20.85
C GLY A 48 -3.96 9.51 20.14
N PHE A 49 -3.63 8.71 19.13
CA PHE A 49 -4.55 7.83 18.45
C PHE A 49 -3.77 6.65 17.84
N THR A 50 -4.50 5.63 17.42
CA THR A 50 -3.97 4.44 16.76
C THR A 50 -4.54 4.33 15.36
N VAL A 51 -3.74 3.81 14.44
CA VAL A 51 -4.14 3.53 13.06
C VAL A 51 -3.87 2.05 12.78
N ASP A 52 -4.93 1.29 12.54
CA ASP A 52 -4.88 -0.10 12.09
C ASP A 52 -5.21 -0.14 10.59
N LEU A 53 -4.18 -0.37 9.78
CA LEU A 53 -4.29 -0.51 8.33
C LEU A 53 -4.39 -2.00 7.97
N ARG A 54 -5.36 -2.32 7.11
CA ARG A 54 -5.41 -3.56 6.35
C ARG A 54 -5.26 -3.24 4.87
N TYR A 55 -4.15 -3.66 4.27
CA TYR A 55 -3.85 -3.46 2.87
C TYR A 55 -3.82 -4.80 2.14
N SER A 56 -4.48 -4.90 0.99
CA SER A 56 -4.46 -6.16 0.25
C SER A 56 -4.69 -6.00 -1.24
N ARG A 57 -3.80 -6.58 -2.05
CA ARG A 57 -3.86 -6.52 -3.52
C ARG A 57 -3.68 -7.91 -4.14
N TYR A 58 -4.25 -8.08 -5.32
CA TYR A 58 -3.98 -9.26 -6.15
C TYR A 58 -2.52 -9.20 -6.64
N GLN A 59 -1.82 -10.33 -6.53
CA GLN A 59 -0.45 -10.48 -7.00
C GLN A 59 -0.25 -11.87 -7.57
N PHE A 60 0.02 -11.93 -8.88
CA PHE A 60 0.40 -13.18 -9.53
C PHE A 60 1.75 -13.67 -9.01
N ILE A 61 2.77 -12.80 -9.04
CA ILE A 61 4.07 -13.03 -8.41
C ILE A 61 4.06 -12.38 -7.02
N PRO A 62 4.29 -13.14 -5.94
CA PRO A 62 4.29 -12.58 -4.60
C PRO A 62 5.54 -11.74 -4.35
N GLU A 63 5.34 -10.43 -4.22
CA GLU A 63 6.39 -9.47 -3.85
C GLU A 63 6.12 -8.97 -2.44
N ALA A 64 6.41 -9.81 -1.45
CA ALA A 64 6.10 -9.53 -0.05
C ALA A 64 6.82 -8.29 0.47
N ASP A 65 8.10 -8.10 0.11
CA ASP A 65 8.90 -6.96 0.56
C ASP A 65 8.38 -5.63 0.03
N ALA A 66 8.03 -5.58 -1.26
CA ALA A 66 7.41 -4.41 -1.87
C ALA A 66 6.04 -4.11 -1.23
N LEU A 67 5.26 -5.15 -0.90
CA LEU A 67 3.98 -4.98 -0.21
C LEU A 67 4.20 -4.42 1.21
N MET A 68 5.19 -4.91 1.95
CA MET A 68 5.50 -4.42 3.31
C MET A 68 5.97 -2.97 3.29
N ALA A 69 6.83 -2.61 2.32
CA ALA A 69 7.27 -1.23 2.14
C ALA A 69 6.08 -0.30 1.85
N ALA A 70 5.19 -0.70 0.93
CA ALA A 70 3.97 0.05 0.65
C ALA A 70 3.07 0.17 1.89
N CYS A 71 2.88 -0.93 2.63
CA CYS A 71 2.05 -0.97 3.83
C CYS A 71 2.55 -0.02 4.93
N ARG A 72 3.87 0.04 5.15
CA ARG A 72 4.50 1.04 6.04
C ARG A 72 4.19 2.46 5.58
N SER A 73 4.51 2.77 4.33
CA SER A 73 4.32 4.12 3.77
C SER A 73 2.86 4.58 3.82
N ILE A 74 1.90 3.70 3.51
CA ILE A 74 0.46 3.99 3.56
C ILE A 74 0.04 4.26 5.01
N ALA A 75 0.46 3.43 5.96
CA ALA A 75 0.10 3.60 7.37
C ALA A 75 0.68 4.90 7.93
N THR A 76 1.96 5.19 7.66
CA THR A 76 2.63 6.43 8.06
C THR A 76 1.92 7.65 7.47
N THR A 77 1.69 7.65 6.14
CA THR A 77 1.01 8.74 5.44
C THR A 77 -0.37 9.00 6.02
N ARG A 78 -1.19 7.95 6.19
CA ARG A 78 -2.54 8.11 6.75
C ARG A 78 -2.51 8.66 8.17
N THR A 79 -1.52 8.26 8.96
CA THR A 79 -1.35 8.75 10.34
C THR A 79 -1.05 10.26 10.35
N TYR A 80 -0.14 10.73 9.49
CA TYR A 80 0.10 12.18 9.35
C TYR A 80 -1.09 12.94 8.76
N GLU A 81 -1.80 12.37 7.78
CA GLU A 81 -3.06 12.96 7.28
C GLU A 81 -4.08 13.12 8.40
N GLU A 82 -4.20 12.12 9.28
CA GLU A 82 -5.12 12.16 10.42
C GLU A 82 -4.73 13.22 11.44
N ALA A 83 -3.43 13.32 11.76
CA ALA A 83 -2.89 14.37 12.62
C ALA A 83 -3.18 15.77 12.05
N LYS A 84 -2.92 15.97 10.75
CA LYS A 84 -3.23 17.22 10.02
C LYS A 84 -4.73 17.52 10.04
N ARG A 85 -5.58 16.52 9.78
CA ARG A 85 -7.05 16.66 9.82
C ARG A 85 -7.54 17.08 11.21
N ARG A 86 -6.87 16.64 12.27
CA ARG A 86 -7.15 16.99 13.67
C ARG A 86 -6.50 18.29 14.13
N GLY A 87 -5.68 18.92 13.28
CA GLY A 87 -5.01 20.18 13.59
C GLY A 87 -3.93 20.08 14.68
N LYS A 88 -3.33 18.91 14.88
CA LYS A 88 -2.29 18.68 15.90
C LYS A 88 -1.08 17.98 15.31
N GLU A 89 0.11 18.32 15.79
CA GLU A 89 1.34 17.61 15.44
C GLU A 89 1.50 16.33 16.27
N ILE A 90 2.13 15.32 15.67
CA ILE A 90 2.51 14.07 16.34
C ILE A 90 4.03 13.95 16.39
N GLN A 91 4.52 13.11 17.29
CA GLN A 91 5.92 12.72 17.29
C GLN A 91 6.29 12.01 15.97
N PRO A 92 7.54 12.16 15.48
CA PRO A 92 7.98 11.46 14.28
C PRO A 92 7.81 9.94 14.42
N ILE A 93 7.12 9.34 13.46
CA ILE A 93 6.90 7.90 13.41
C ILE A 93 8.17 7.23 12.86
N ASN A 94 8.73 6.29 13.59
CA ASN A 94 9.80 5.43 13.08
C ASN A 94 9.21 4.25 12.30
N GLU A 95 9.38 4.24 10.98
CA GLU A 95 8.83 3.20 10.11
C GLU A 95 9.37 1.79 10.37
N GLN A 96 10.56 1.68 10.97
CA GLN A 96 11.20 0.40 11.25
C GLN A 96 10.60 -0.29 12.49
N THR A 97 9.98 0.48 13.39
CA THR A 97 9.34 -0.06 14.62
C THR A 97 7.84 -0.29 14.45
N LEU A 98 7.28 0.01 13.28
CA LEU A 98 5.89 -0.28 12.97
C LEU A 98 5.60 -1.78 13.11
N ARG A 99 4.51 -2.10 13.81
CA ARG A 99 4.03 -3.47 13.95
C ARG A 99 3.41 -3.90 12.63
N LEU A 100 4.06 -4.83 11.94
CA LEU A 100 3.67 -5.30 10.61
C LEU A 100 3.46 -6.80 10.62
N SER A 101 2.49 -7.24 9.82
CA SER A 101 2.24 -8.64 9.57
C SER A 101 1.82 -8.82 8.12
N THR A 102 2.34 -9.85 7.46
CA THR A 102 1.99 -10.20 6.09
C THR A 102 1.42 -11.60 6.01
N GLY A 103 0.59 -11.81 5.00
CA GLY A 103 0.00 -13.11 4.69
C GLY A 103 -0.35 -13.20 3.23
N ARG A 104 -0.42 -14.43 2.72
CA ARG A 104 -0.84 -14.72 1.34
C ARG A 104 -1.96 -15.73 1.35
N ASN A 105 -3.02 -15.42 0.61
CA ASN A 105 -4.05 -16.37 0.28
C ASN A 105 -3.81 -16.90 -1.14
N ILE A 106 -3.48 -18.18 -1.24
CA ILE A 106 -3.11 -18.83 -2.50
C ILE A 106 -4.37 -19.09 -3.36
N ILE A 107 -5.53 -19.31 -2.75
CA ILE A 107 -6.79 -19.64 -3.44
C ILE A 107 -7.23 -18.50 -4.36
N ASN A 108 -7.02 -17.24 -3.94
CA ASN A 108 -7.39 -16.04 -4.71
C ASN A 108 -6.18 -15.19 -5.13
N ALA A 109 -4.96 -15.74 -5.03
CA ALA A 109 -3.69 -15.09 -5.36
C ALA A 109 -3.57 -13.65 -4.81
N ARG A 110 -3.99 -13.47 -3.56
CA ARG A 110 -4.02 -12.16 -2.89
C ARG A 110 -2.99 -12.13 -1.77
N THR A 111 -2.13 -11.11 -1.81
CA THR A 111 -1.20 -10.83 -0.72
C THR A 111 -1.77 -9.69 0.12
N SER A 112 -1.65 -9.83 1.43
CA SER A 112 -2.17 -8.87 2.40
C SER A 112 -1.09 -8.47 3.40
N CYS A 113 -1.18 -7.23 3.85
CA CYS A 113 -0.41 -6.70 4.96
C CYS A 113 -1.37 -6.04 5.97
N ARG A 114 -1.04 -6.18 7.25
CA ARG A 114 -1.61 -5.36 8.33
C ARG A 114 -0.49 -4.54 8.95
N ALA A 115 -0.73 -3.26 9.12
CA ALA A 115 0.16 -2.35 9.84
C ALA A 115 -0.59 -1.73 11.02
N PHE A 116 0.05 -1.65 12.17
CA PHE A 116 -0.48 -0.97 13.33
C PHE A 116 0.50 0.13 13.77
N VAL A 117 -0.02 1.35 13.87
CA VAL A 117 0.73 2.53 14.25
C VAL A 117 0.08 3.16 15.47
N GLU A 118 0.90 3.51 16.45
CA GLU A 118 0.49 4.36 17.56
C GLU A 118 1.09 5.75 17.34
N ALA A 119 0.23 6.74 17.24
CA ALA A 119 0.61 8.12 17.04
C ALA A 119 0.48 8.86 18.37
N VAL A 120 1.58 9.39 18.87
CA VAL A 120 1.62 10.17 20.11
C VAL A 120 1.62 11.65 19.74
N TRP A 121 0.77 12.44 20.38
CA TRP A 121 0.78 13.89 20.19
C TRP A 121 2.14 14.47 20.57
N LYS A 122 2.57 15.49 19.82
CA LYS A 122 3.70 16.31 20.24
C LYS A 122 3.18 17.27 21.31
N GLU A 123 3.75 17.21 22.50
CA GLU A 123 3.48 18.22 23.52
C GLU A 123 4.01 19.57 23.00
N GLY A 124 3.20 20.61 23.14
CA GLY A 124 3.52 21.97 22.73
C GLY A 124 4.31 22.72 23.79
#